data_AF-A2F841-F1
#
_entry.id   AF-A2F841-F1
#
_cell.length_a   1.000
_cell.length_b   1.000
_cell.length_c   1.000
_cell.angle_alpha   90.00
_cell.angle_beta   90.00
_cell.angle_gamma   90.00
#
_symmetry.space_group_name_H-M   'P 1'
#
loop_
_entity.id
_entity.type
_entity.pdbx_description
1 polymer ?
#
loop_
_entity_poly.entity_id
_entity_poly.type
_entity_poly.pdbx_seq_one_letter_code
_entity_poly.pdbx_strand_id
1 'polypeptide(L)'
;MDIGTALKWLNDETGSNFKTLSESRSGKEIADLLIRSTNLNEHISEIKIGQTQLDRTFNFQTIRKIMREVGVSFPYDIRKITEGDENEILQLLNAIRKIVDQQSGIQEEVLEYDIEEEDKDEFENVESLFDDVEKELQNRILQQNTMKQEIELHAQERDFYLSKLMQIEKLTKKYPIEEVGTVVAVLENPNTDLAPIQK
;
A
#
# COMPACT_ATOMS: atom_id res chain seq x y z
N MET A 1 -28.04 16.09 -6.11
CA MET A 1 -28.84 14.93 -5.63
C MET A 1 -28.66 14.83 -4.13
N ASP A 2 -29.68 14.42 -3.37
CA ASP A 2 -29.53 14.11 -1.93
C ASP A 2 -29.03 12.66 -1.70
N ILE A 3 -28.60 12.37 -0.47
CA ILE A 3 -28.03 11.06 -0.07
C ILE A 3 -29.01 9.91 -0.32
N GLY A 4 -30.30 10.10 -0.01
CA GLY A 4 -31.31 9.06 -0.15
C GLY A 4 -31.59 8.71 -1.61
N THR A 5 -31.62 9.71 -2.47
CA THR A 5 -31.78 9.56 -3.91
C THR A 5 -30.54 8.90 -4.54
N ALA A 6 -29.33 9.26 -4.09
CA ALA A 6 -28.08 8.67 -4.57
C ALA A 6 -27.94 7.20 -4.21
N LEU A 7 -28.28 6.85 -2.97
CA LEU A 7 -28.29 5.48 -2.51
C LEU A 7 -29.26 4.62 -3.32
N LYS A 8 -30.47 5.14 -3.56
CA LYS A 8 -31.48 4.44 -4.35
C LYS A 8 -31.00 4.25 -5.79
N TRP A 9 -30.51 5.30 -6.42
CA TRP A 9 -29.96 5.22 -7.78
C TRP A 9 -28.81 4.21 -7.89
N LEU A 10 -27.85 4.25 -6.97
CA LEU A 10 -26.74 3.30 -6.95
C LEU A 10 -27.24 1.85 -6.83
N ASN A 11 -28.16 1.58 -5.91
CA ASN A 11 -28.74 0.25 -5.74
C ASN A 11 -29.49 -0.23 -6.99
N ASP A 12 -30.25 0.66 -7.64
CA ASP A 12 -31.00 0.35 -8.86
C ASP A 12 -30.05 -0.01 -10.03
N GLU A 13 -28.94 0.72 -10.18
CA GLU A 13 -27.96 0.52 -11.27
C GLU A 13 -26.99 -0.66 -11.06
N THR A 14 -26.64 -0.97 -9.81
CA THR A 14 -25.71 -2.05 -9.48
C THR A 14 -26.41 -3.34 -9.07
N GLY A 15 -27.72 -3.29 -8.76
CA GLY A 15 -28.45 -4.41 -8.16
C GLY A 15 -28.04 -4.67 -6.70
N SER A 16 -27.42 -3.69 -6.05
CA SER A 16 -26.97 -3.78 -4.66
C SER A 16 -28.11 -3.50 -3.68
N ASN A 17 -27.89 -3.85 -2.41
CA ASN A 17 -28.84 -3.61 -1.32
C ASN A 17 -28.20 -2.80 -0.19
N PHE A 18 -27.50 -1.71 -0.55
CA PHE A 18 -26.89 -0.83 0.42
C PHE A 18 -27.95 -0.07 1.22
N LYS A 19 -27.74 0.01 2.54
CA LYS A 19 -28.59 0.77 3.47
C LYS A 19 -28.10 2.19 3.67
N THR A 20 -26.81 2.43 3.46
CA THR A 20 -26.17 3.74 3.56
C THR A 20 -25.14 3.90 2.46
N LEU A 21 -24.78 5.14 2.10
CA LEU A 21 -23.75 5.37 1.08
C LEU A 21 -22.39 4.87 1.56
N SER A 22 -22.12 4.94 2.86
CA SER A 22 -20.89 4.42 3.46
C SER A 22 -20.65 2.93 3.16
N GLU A 23 -21.70 2.13 2.96
CA GLU A 23 -21.55 0.71 2.60
C GLU A 23 -20.94 0.50 1.20
N SER A 24 -21.04 1.49 0.31
CA SER A 24 -20.43 1.49 -1.03
C SER A 24 -18.94 1.83 -1.04
N ARG A 25 -18.33 2.09 0.12
CA ARG A 25 -16.89 2.40 0.27
C ARG A 25 -15.95 1.27 -0.16
N SER A 26 -16.47 0.08 -0.46
CA SER A 26 -15.74 -0.97 -1.17
C SER A 26 -15.16 -0.44 -2.48
N GLY A 27 -15.86 0.50 -3.12
CA GLY A 27 -15.56 1.05 -4.45
C GLY A 27 -15.80 0.06 -5.58
N LYS A 28 -16.11 -1.20 -5.28
CA LYS A 28 -16.27 -2.26 -6.28
C LYS A 28 -17.48 -2.00 -7.16
N GLU A 29 -18.65 -1.84 -6.56
CA GLU A 29 -19.92 -1.67 -7.26
C GLU A 29 -19.93 -0.36 -8.08
N ILE A 30 -19.30 0.68 -7.54
CA ILE A 30 -19.12 1.97 -8.22
C ILE A 30 -18.19 1.82 -9.43
N ALA A 31 -17.08 1.09 -9.29
CA ALA A 31 -16.16 0.82 -10.38
C ALA A 31 -16.81 -0.04 -11.47
N ASP A 32 -17.49 -1.11 -11.08
CA ASP A 32 -18.21 -2.00 -12.00
C ASP A 32 -19.31 -1.25 -12.77
N LEU A 33 -20.02 -0.31 -12.13
CA LEU A 33 -20.97 0.57 -12.80
C LEU A 33 -20.25 1.43 -13.85
N LEU A 34 -19.21 2.15 -13.44
CA LEU A 34 -18.50 3.07 -14.32
C LEU A 34 -17.90 2.34 -15.53
N ILE A 35 -17.28 1.18 -15.34
CA ILE A 35 -16.71 0.36 -16.43
C ILE A 35 -17.79 -0.04 -17.44
N ARG A 36 -18.94 -0.52 -16.95
CA ARG A 36 -20.05 -0.90 -17.83
C ARG A 36 -20.58 0.30 -18.61
N SER A 37 -20.69 1.46 -17.95
CA SER A 37 -21.20 2.68 -18.57
C SER A 37 -20.23 3.30 -19.57
N THR A 38 -18.92 3.06 -19.46
CA THR A 38 -17.91 3.60 -20.40
C THR A 38 -17.41 2.59 -21.43
N ASN A 39 -17.87 1.33 -21.36
CA ASN A 39 -17.43 0.20 -22.18
C ASN A 39 -15.93 -0.16 -22.05
N LEU A 40 -15.25 0.26 -20.98
CA LEU A 40 -13.83 0.00 -20.73
C LEU A 40 -13.59 -1.31 -19.97
N ASN A 41 -14.04 -2.42 -20.57
CA ASN A 41 -14.08 -3.75 -19.94
C ASN A 41 -12.70 -4.31 -19.56
N GLU A 42 -11.61 -3.78 -20.10
CA GLU A 42 -10.23 -4.11 -19.75
C GLU A 42 -9.94 -3.90 -18.25
N HIS A 43 -10.60 -2.94 -17.60
CA HIS A 43 -10.40 -2.64 -16.19
C HIS A 43 -11.14 -3.57 -15.23
N ILE A 44 -12.03 -4.44 -15.72
CA ILE A 44 -12.82 -5.35 -14.85
C ILE A 44 -11.90 -6.24 -14.01
N SER A 45 -10.82 -6.74 -14.61
CA SER A 45 -9.85 -7.61 -13.89
C SER A 45 -9.03 -6.90 -12.82
N GLU A 46 -9.01 -5.56 -12.84
CA GLU A 46 -8.26 -4.76 -11.86
C GLU A 46 -9.05 -4.63 -10.55
N ILE A 47 -10.38 -4.68 -10.60
CA ILE A 47 -11.26 -4.44 -9.44
C ILE A 47 -11.12 -5.52 -8.36
N LYS A 48 -10.96 -5.06 -7.11
CA LYS A 48 -10.84 -5.88 -5.90
C LYS A 48 -12.17 -5.95 -5.16
N ILE A 49 -12.28 -6.92 -4.25
CA ILE A 49 -13.50 -7.13 -3.43
C ILE A 49 -13.73 -5.96 -2.44
N GLY A 50 -12.70 -5.18 -2.09
CA GLY A 50 -12.84 -3.99 -1.24
C GLY A 50 -12.95 -4.30 0.27
N GLN A 51 -12.46 -5.47 0.71
CA GLN A 51 -12.49 -5.86 2.13
C GLN A 51 -11.49 -5.08 2.96
N THR A 52 -10.29 -4.86 2.43
CA THR A 52 -9.21 -4.12 3.12
C THR A 52 -9.15 -2.66 2.68
N GLN A 53 -8.53 -1.80 3.49
CA GLN A 53 -8.32 -0.39 3.16
C GLN A 53 -7.51 -0.20 1.86
N LEU A 54 -6.52 -1.07 1.63
CA LEU A 54 -5.73 -1.08 0.41
C LEU A 54 -6.57 -1.45 -0.81
N ASP A 55 -7.44 -2.46 -0.70
CA ASP A 55 -8.34 -2.86 -1.81
C ASP A 55 -9.29 -1.72 -2.18
N ARG A 56 -9.86 -1.03 -1.17
CA ARG A 56 -10.77 0.10 -1.41
C ARG A 56 -10.04 1.24 -2.11
N THR A 57 -8.85 1.58 -1.62
CA THR A 57 -8.01 2.63 -2.22
C THR A 57 -7.67 2.29 -3.67
N PHE A 58 -7.32 1.02 -3.93
CA PHE A 58 -7.06 0.53 -5.28
C PHE A 58 -8.28 0.68 -6.20
N ASN A 59 -9.47 0.28 -5.74
CA ASN A 59 -10.70 0.43 -6.52
C ASN A 59 -10.99 1.89 -6.89
N PHE A 60 -10.83 2.84 -5.96
CA PHE A 60 -11.04 4.26 -6.26
C PHE A 60 -9.92 4.88 -7.11
N GLN A 61 -8.69 4.35 -7.05
CA GLN A 61 -7.64 4.69 -8.00
C GLN A 61 -8.00 4.24 -9.42
N THR A 62 -8.56 3.03 -9.58
CA THR A 62 -9.06 2.55 -10.87
C THR A 62 -10.22 3.41 -11.37
N ILE A 63 -11.18 3.79 -10.52
CA ILE A 63 -12.26 4.74 -10.87
C ILE A 63 -11.67 6.06 -11.36
N ARG A 64 -10.70 6.63 -10.65
CA ARG A 64 -10.02 7.87 -11.05
C ARG A 64 -9.36 7.75 -12.43
N LYS A 65 -8.69 6.63 -12.69
CA LYS A 65 -8.08 6.34 -14.00
C LYS A 65 -9.14 6.31 -15.10
N ILE A 66 -10.22 5.56 -14.91
CA ILE A 66 -11.32 5.46 -15.87
C ILE A 66 -11.96 6.82 -16.13
N MET A 67 -12.25 7.61 -15.07
CA MET A 67 -12.82 8.96 -15.22
C MET A 67 -11.91 9.87 -16.05
N ARG A 68 -10.58 9.79 -15.85
CA ARG A 68 -9.60 10.54 -16.65
C ARG A 68 -9.60 10.09 -18.11
N GLU A 69 -9.70 8.80 -18.38
CA GLU A 69 -9.75 8.26 -19.74
C GLU A 69 -10.99 8.73 -20.52
N VAL A 70 -12.12 8.94 -19.81
CA VAL A 70 -13.33 9.55 -20.40
C VAL A 70 -13.36 11.08 -20.33
N GLY A 71 -12.25 11.72 -19.92
CA GLY A 71 -12.09 13.17 -19.92
C GLY A 71 -12.76 13.91 -18.76
N VAL A 72 -13.10 13.20 -17.68
CA VAL A 72 -13.72 13.78 -16.47
C VAL A 72 -12.70 13.90 -15.35
N SER A 73 -12.61 15.08 -14.74
CA SER A 73 -11.74 15.33 -13.59
C SER A 73 -12.21 14.56 -12.35
N PHE A 74 -11.25 14.11 -11.54
CA PHE A 74 -11.51 13.45 -10.25
C PHE A 74 -10.94 14.35 -9.12
N PRO A 75 -11.71 15.34 -8.63
CA PRO A 75 -11.29 16.21 -7.53
C PRO A 75 -11.56 15.63 -6.13
N TYR A 76 -11.98 14.36 -6.04
CA TYR A 76 -12.45 13.77 -4.79
C TYR A 76 -11.33 13.18 -3.92
N ASP A 77 -11.51 13.26 -2.60
CA ASP A 77 -10.57 12.69 -1.63
C ASP A 77 -10.84 11.19 -1.41
N ILE A 78 -10.00 10.35 -2.00
CA ILE A 78 -10.07 8.89 -1.88
C ILE A 78 -10.00 8.45 -0.41
N ARG A 79 -9.26 9.15 0.48
CA ARG A 79 -9.16 8.76 1.89
C ARG A 79 -10.53 8.87 2.56
N LYS A 80 -11.19 10.03 2.42
CA LYS A 80 -12.54 10.25 2.95
C LYS A 80 -13.56 9.25 2.40
N ILE A 81 -13.50 8.98 1.09
CA ILE A 81 -14.37 7.99 0.45
C ILE A 81 -14.16 6.59 1.06
N THR A 82 -12.92 6.15 1.20
CA THR A 82 -12.60 4.79 1.72
C THR A 82 -12.91 4.62 3.21
N GLU A 83 -12.87 5.71 3.98
CA GLU A 83 -13.33 5.78 5.36
C GLU A 83 -14.87 5.70 5.44
N GLY A 84 -15.54 6.18 4.39
CA GLY A 84 -16.99 6.07 4.20
C GLY A 84 -17.72 7.39 4.41
N ASP A 85 -17.07 8.53 4.13
CA ASP A 85 -17.69 9.85 4.11
C ASP A 85 -18.77 9.92 3.02
N GLU A 86 -20.02 10.06 3.44
CA GLU A 86 -21.18 10.03 2.54
C GLU A 86 -21.26 11.26 1.64
N ASN A 87 -20.71 12.41 2.05
CA ASN A 87 -20.72 13.61 1.22
C ASN A 87 -19.77 13.46 0.04
N GLU A 88 -18.57 12.92 0.31
CA GLU A 88 -17.57 12.70 -0.73
C GLU A 88 -18.04 11.63 -1.72
N ILE A 89 -18.62 10.54 -1.21
CA ILE A 89 -19.26 9.49 -2.03
C ILE A 89 -20.41 10.07 -2.86
N LEU A 90 -21.25 10.92 -2.27
CA LEU A 90 -22.35 11.57 -2.98
C LEU A 90 -21.85 12.44 -4.15
N GLN A 91 -20.80 13.22 -3.93
CA GLN A 91 -20.21 14.06 -4.98
C GLN A 91 -19.65 13.21 -6.13
N LEU A 92 -18.95 12.12 -5.81
CA LEU A 92 -18.45 11.16 -6.80
C LEU A 92 -19.60 10.54 -7.59
N LEU A 93 -20.65 10.05 -6.92
CA LEU A 93 -21.80 9.42 -7.57
C LEU A 93 -22.53 10.40 -8.50
N ASN A 94 -22.63 11.68 -8.14
CA ASN A 94 -23.21 12.68 -9.04
C ASN A 94 -22.42 12.83 -10.34
N ALA A 95 -21.08 12.78 -10.30
CA ALA A 95 -20.27 12.83 -11.52
C ALA A 95 -20.36 11.54 -12.33
N ILE A 96 -20.37 10.38 -11.68
CA ILE A 96 -20.56 9.11 -12.37
C ILE A 96 -21.92 9.05 -13.04
N ARG A 97 -22.97 9.54 -12.37
CA ARG A 97 -24.29 9.65 -12.98
C ARG A 97 -24.26 10.52 -14.24
N LYS A 98 -23.57 11.67 -14.23
CA LYS A 98 -23.41 12.49 -15.44
C LYS A 98 -22.76 11.71 -16.58
N ILE A 99 -21.75 10.89 -16.30
CA ILE A 99 -21.10 10.03 -17.30
C ILE A 99 -22.11 9.00 -17.85
N VAL A 100 -22.88 8.36 -16.96
CA VAL A 100 -23.91 7.38 -17.32
C VAL A 100 -25.01 8.02 -18.19
N ASP A 101 -25.48 9.21 -17.80
CA ASP A 101 -26.54 9.94 -18.49
C ASP A 101 -26.06 10.45 -19.87
N GLN A 102 -24.81 10.91 -19.97
CA GLN A 102 -24.17 11.31 -21.24
C GLN A 102 -24.01 10.13 -22.21
N GLN A 103 -23.63 8.96 -21.71
CA GLN A 103 -23.52 7.72 -22.51
C GLN A 103 -24.90 7.18 -22.92
N SER A 104 -25.95 7.48 -22.14
CA SER A 104 -27.33 7.07 -22.41
C SER A 104 -28.11 8.03 -23.33
N GLY A 105 -27.49 9.14 -23.77
CA GLY A 105 -28.11 10.13 -24.67
C GLY A 105 -29.13 11.06 -23.99
N ILE A 106 -29.12 11.15 -22.66
CA ILE A 106 -30.02 12.04 -21.90
C ILE A 106 -29.31 13.39 -21.76
N GLN A 107 -29.76 14.39 -22.53
CA GLN A 107 -29.32 15.78 -22.37
C GLN A 107 -30.08 16.42 -21.20
N GLU A 108 -29.44 16.59 -20.05
CA GLU A 108 -29.95 17.41 -18.95
C GLU A 108 -29.14 18.71 -18.88
N GLU A 109 -29.84 19.84 -18.68
CA GLU A 109 -29.29 21.20 -18.69
C GLU A 109 -28.08 21.35 -17.76
N VAL A 110 -27.02 21.93 -18.31
CA VAL A 110 -25.76 22.23 -17.63
C VAL A 110 -26.01 23.34 -16.62
N LEU A 111 -26.19 23.00 -15.34
CA LEU A 111 -25.93 23.94 -14.24
C LEU A 111 -24.42 24.06 -14.09
N GLU A 112 -23.88 25.10 -14.72
CA GLU A 112 -22.54 25.63 -14.50
C GLU A 112 -22.48 26.08 -13.04
N TYR A 113 -21.78 25.31 -12.21
CA TYR A 113 -21.35 25.80 -10.91
C TYR A 113 -19.99 26.46 -11.13
N ASP A 114 -19.92 27.76 -10.87
CA ASP A 114 -18.66 28.46 -10.62
C ASP A 114 -17.99 27.78 -9.43
N ILE A 115 -17.10 26.83 -9.71
CA ILE A 115 -16.15 26.34 -8.73
C ILE A 115 -15.12 27.46 -8.62
N GLU A 116 -15.22 28.25 -7.56
CA GLU A 116 -14.12 29.10 -7.13
C GLU A 116 -12.90 28.19 -6.99
N GLU A 117 -11.93 28.39 -7.88
CA GLU A 117 -10.63 27.75 -7.85
C GLU A 117 -9.82 28.28 -6.65
N GLU A 118 -10.26 27.96 -5.44
CA GLU A 118 -9.37 27.97 -4.28
C GLU A 118 -8.77 26.57 -4.15
N ASP A 119 -7.44 26.52 -4.02
CA ASP A 119 -6.57 25.35 -3.91
C ASP A 119 -6.11 24.71 -5.24
N LYS A 120 -5.56 25.54 -6.13
CA LYS A 120 -4.74 25.11 -7.27
C LYS A 120 -3.29 24.74 -6.94
N ASP A 121 -2.88 24.80 -5.66
CA ASP A 121 -1.46 24.65 -5.28
C ASP A 121 -1.08 23.28 -4.66
N GLU A 122 -1.99 22.30 -4.57
CA GLU A 122 -1.65 20.96 -4.02
C GLU A 122 -1.47 19.86 -5.08
N PHE A 123 -1.71 20.16 -6.37
CA PHE A 123 -1.87 19.14 -7.41
C PHE A 123 -0.64 18.85 -8.29
N GLU A 124 0.49 19.53 -8.11
CA GLU A 124 1.77 19.12 -8.72
C GLU A 124 2.48 17.98 -7.96
N ASN A 125 1.99 17.59 -6.78
CA ASN A 125 2.73 16.70 -5.86
C ASN A 125 2.36 15.21 -5.90
N VAL A 126 1.51 14.75 -6.83
CA VAL A 126 1.18 13.31 -6.89
C VAL A 126 2.27 12.53 -7.61
N GLU A 127 2.85 13.08 -8.67
CA GLU A 127 4.00 12.50 -9.38
C GLU A 127 5.25 12.54 -8.48
N SER A 128 5.46 13.63 -7.73
CA SER A 128 6.52 13.71 -6.73
C SER A 128 6.30 12.75 -5.55
N LEU A 129 5.05 12.48 -5.14
CA LEU A 129 4.75 11.46 -4.13
C LEU A 129 5.09 10.04 -4.61
N PHE A 130 4.87 9.73 -5.89
CA PHE A 130 5.31 8.46 -6.47
C PHE A 130 6.84 8.40 -6.56
N ASP A 131 7.49 9.49 -6.97
CA ASP A 131 8.96 9.59 -7.00
C ASP A 131 9.57 9.46 -5.60
N ASP A 132 8.97 10.07 -4.58
CA ASP A 132 9.42 10.00 -3.19
C ASP A 132 9.23 8.60 -2.61
N VAL A 133 8.10 7.94 -2.91
CA VAL A 133 7.87 6.55 -2.52
C VAL A 133 8.83 5.59 -3.24
N GLU A 134 9.07 5.80 -4.53
CA GLU A 134 10.03 5.01 -5.30
C GLU A 134 11.46 5.21 -4.77
N LYS A 135 11.84 6.45 -4.46
CA LYS A 135 13.13 6.79 -3.86
C LYS A 135 13.28 6.22 -2.45
N GLU A 136 12.23 6.23 -1.64
CA GLU A 136 12.25 5.59 -0.32
C GLU A 136 12.40 4.07 -0.44
N LEU A 137 11.70 3.44 -1.38
CA LEU A 137 11.83 2.02 -1.69
C LEU A 137 13.24 1.67 -2.14
N GLN A 138 13.82 2.44 -3.06
CA GLN A 138 15.20 2.27 -3.52
C GLN A 138 16.20 2.42 -2.37
N ASN A 139 16.02 3.42 -1.51
CA ASN A 139 16.84 3.62 -0.31
C ASN A 139 16.73 2.44 0.67
N ARG A 140 15.52 1.92 0.91
CA ARG A 140 15.32 0.73 1.77
C ARG A 140 15.97 -0.52 1.19
N ILE A 141 15.86 -0.73 -0.12
CA ILE A 141 16.53 -1.84 -0.82
C ILE A 141 18.06 -1.72 -0.67
N LEU A 142 18.60 -0.51 -0.86
CA LEU A 142 20.03 -0.26 -0.69
C LEU A 142 20.46 -0.55 0.75
N GLN A 143 19.73 -0.03 1.75
CA GLN A 143 20.02 -0.26 3.16
C GLN A 143 19.96 -1.76 3.53
N GLN A 144 18.96 -2.50 3.03
CA GLN A 144 18.87 -3.94 3.23
C GLN A 144 20.06 -4.69 2.63
N ASN A 145 20.51 -4.30 1.44
CA ASN A 145 21.67 -4.90 0.80
C ASN A 145 22.96 -4.58 1.57
N THR A 146 23.12 -3.36 2.09
CA THR A 146 24.26 -2.99 2.94
C THR A 146 24.26 -3.79 4.25
N MET A 147 23.12 -3.84 4.96
CA MET A 147 23.01 -4.66 6.18
C MET A 147 23.32 -6.13 5.92
N LYS A 148 22.87 -6.67 4.78
CA LYS A 148 23.19 -8.05 4.38
C LYS A 148 24.70 -8.25 4.23
N GLN A 149 25.40 -7.32 3.58
CA GLN A 149 26.85 -7.37 3.43
C GLN A 149 27.59 -7.26 4.78
N GLU A 150 27.12 -6.40 5.69
CA GLU A 150 27.67 -6.29 7.04
C GLU A 150 27.47 -7.57 7.85
N ILE A 151 26.29 -8.19 7.77
CA ILE A 151 26.02 -9.48 8.42
C ILE A 151 26.92 -10.58 7.85
N GLU A 152 27.13 -10.61 6.53
CA GLU A 152 28.05 -11.56 5.89
C GLU A 152 29.51 -11.34 6.34
N LEU A 153 29.95 -10.09 6.47
CA LEU A 153 31.28 -9.77 6.99
C LEU A 153 31.44 -10.24 8.43
N HIS A 154 30.48 -9.92 9.31
CA HIS A 154 30.52 -10.37 10.70
C HIS A 154 30.42 -11.89 10.84
N ALA A 155 29.69 -12.57 9.95
CA ALA A 155 29.68 -14.02 9.90
C ALA A 155 31.06 -14.59 9.55
N GLN A 156 31.76 -14.00 8.56
CA GLN A 156 33.13 -14.39 8.21
C GLN A 156 34.12 -14.14 9.35
N GLU A 157 34.04 -12.98 10.01
CA GLU A 157 34.88 -12.66 11.17
C GLU A 157 34.63 -13.64 12.32
N ARG A 158 33.36 -13.90 12.66
CA ARG A 158 32.97 -14.89 13.66
C ARG A 158 33.54 -16.26 13.34
N ASP A 159 33.38 -16.73 12.11
CA ASP A 159 33.85 -18.06 11.69
C ASP A 159 35.39 -18.13 11.73
N PHE A 160 36.08 -17.04 11.39
CA PHE A 160 37.53 -16.93 11.55
C PHE A 160 37.94 -17.05 13.03
N TYR A 161 37.34 -16.28 13.94
CA TYR A 161 37.67 -16.35 15.37
C TYR A 161 37.34 -17.70 15.98
N LEU A 162 36.18 -18.28 15.63
CA LEU A 162 35.80 -19.62 16.07
C LEU A 162 36.82 -20.66 15.62
N SER A 163 37.32 -20.57 14.37
CA SER A 163 38.35 -21.48 13.88
C SER A 163 39.65 -21.40 14.69
N LYS A 164 40.02 -20.20 15.17
CA LYS A 164 41.20 -19.99 16.01
C LYS A 164 41.00 -20.52 17.42
N LEU A 165 39.83 -20.30 18.01
CA LEU A 165 39.49 -20.84 19.33
C LEU A 165 39.52 -22.37 19.32
N MET A 166 38.96 -23.01 18.29
CA MET A 166 39.04 -24.47 18.11
C MET A 166 40.48 -24.98 17.99
N GLN A 167 41.36 -24.22 17.32
CA GLN A 167 42.79 -24.56 17.23
C GLN A 167 43.48 -24.46 18.60
N ILE A 168 43.19 -23.40 19.36
CA ILE A 168 43.72 -23.21 20.72
C ILE A 168 43.25 -24.34 21.64
N GLU A 169 41.95 -24.65 21.64
CA GLU A 169 41.38 -25.76 22.42
C GLU A 169 42.04 -27.11 22.09
N LYS A 170 42.35 -27.34 20.80
CA LYS A 170 43.06 -28.56 20.37
C LYS A 170 44.51 -28.59 20.85
N LEU A 171 45.17 -27.43 20.96
CA LEU A 171 46.54 -27.32 21.42
C LEU A 171 46.64 -27.42 22.95
N THR A 172 45.72 -26.83 23.71
CA THR A 172 45.70 -26.89 25.17
C THR A 172 45.55 -28.32 25.68
N LYS A 173 44.80 -29.18 24.96
CA LYS A 173 44.71 -30.63 25.25
C LYS A 173 46.04 -31.39 25.21
N LYS A 174 47.12 -30.79 24.69
CA LYS A 174 48.46 -31.41 24.65
C LYS A 174 49.32 -31.09 25.87
N TYR A 175 48.89 -30.17 26.73
CA TYR A 175 49.64 -29.71 27.90
C TYR A 175 48.90 -30.04 29.20
N PRO A 176 49.61 -30.20 30.32
CA PRO A 176 48.98 -30.38 31.64
C PRO A 176 48.11 -29.18 32.00
N ILE A 177 47.00 -29.43 32.69
CA ILE A 177 46.02 -28.40 33.07
C ILE A 177 46.67 -27.32 33.95
N GLU A 178 47.70 -27.65 34.73
CA GLU A 178 48.41 -26.67 35.57
C GLU A 178 49.10 -25.58 34.74
N GLU A 179 49.48 -25.86 33.48
CA GLU A 179 50.17 -24.93 32.58
C GLU A 179 49.21 -24.10 31.71
N VAL A 180 48.01 -24.64 31.42
CA VAL A 180 47.03 -24.01 30.51
C VAL A 180 45.71 -23.63 31.20
N GLY A 181 45.61 -23.77 32.52
CA GLY A 181 44.38 -23.60 33.29
C GLY A 181 43.70 -22.24 33.09
N THR A 182 44.47 -21.16 32.96
CA THR A 182 43.92 -19.82 32.66
C THR A 182 43.27 -19.75 31.29
N VAL A 183 43.85 -20.41 30.28
CA VAL A 183 43.29 -20.43 28.91
C VAL A 183 42.01 -21.25 28.86
N VAL A 184 41.98 -22.40 29.54
CA VAL A 184 40.78 -23.24 29.65
C VAL A 184 39.64 -22.50 30.36
N ALA A 185 39.93 -21.82 31.47
CA ALA A 185 38.94 -21.04 32.20
C ALA A 185 38.33 -19.89 31.38
N VAL A 186 39.10 -19.28 30.46
CA VAL A 186 38.60 -18.25 29.54
C VAL A 186 37.70 -18.84 28.45
N LEU A 187 38.07 -20.01 27.91
CA LEU A 187 37.28 -20.69 26.87
C LEU A 187 35.95 -21.25 27.40
N GLU A 188 35.90 -21.67 28.65
CA GLU A 188 34.72 -22.25 29.29
C GLU A 188 33.80 -21.22 29.96
N ASN A 189 34.14 -19.92 29.87
CA ASN A 189 33.38 -18.87 30.53
C ASN A 189 31.99 -18.66 29.87
N PRO A 190 30.88 -18.94 30.57
CA PRO A 190 29.53 -18.85 30.02
C PRO A 190 29.05 -17.41 29.77
N ASN A 191 29.74 -16.40 30.28
CA ASN A 191 29.42 -14.98 30.09
C ASN A 191 30.19 -14.33 28.94
N THR A 192 30.60 -15.11 27.93
CA THR A 192 31.26 -14.57 26.74
C THR A 192 30.28 -14.54 25.57
N ASP A 193 30.30 -13.46 24.79
CA ASP A 193 29.55 -13.31 23.52
C ASP A 193 29.94 -14.36 22.44
N LEU A 194 30.84 -15.28 22.80
CA LEU A 194 31.36 -16.38 22.00
C LEU A 194 30.54 -17.67 22.16
N ALA A 195 29.57 -17.72 23.07
CA ALA A 195 28.70 -18.87 23.24
C ALA A 195 27.86 -19.12 21.97
N PRO A 196 27.85 -20.35 21.40
CA PRO A 196 27.06 -20.64 20.22
C PRO A 196 25.57 -20.47 20.54
N ILE A 197 24.84 -19.76 19.66
CA ILE A 197 23.38 -19.66 19.72
C ILE A 197 22.81 -21.07 19.63
N GLN A 198 22.20 -21.56 20.71
CA GLN A 198 21.52 -22.85 20.72
C GLN A 198 20.35 -22.78 19.72
N LYS A 199 20.33 -23.73 18.78
CA LYS A 199 19.23 -23.93 17.83
C LYS A 199 18.00 -24.49 18.53
#